data_AF-A0A933KAR9-F1
#
_entry.id   AF-A0A933KAR9-F1
#
_cell.length_a   1.000
_cell.length_b   1.000
_cell.length_c   1.000
_cell.angle_alpha   90.00
_cell.angle_beta   90.00
_cell.angle_gamma   90.00
#
_symmetry.space_group_name_H-M   'P 1'
#
loop_
_entity.id
_entity.type
_entity.pdbx_description
1 polymer ?
#
loop_
_entity_poly.entity_id
_entity_poly.type
_entity_poly.pdbx_seq_one_letter_code
_entity_poly.pdbx_strand_id
1 'polypeptide(L)'
;MVMTSPLAGHCATSRSPRRFCRLLWRTVFAVLGAGLFATQVFAAPHPALAPIEQMLAAGKPGVDVVKALEALPLDVRKTADYHWVLARAHHSADEPALAAEALAVLKYMDPQTPRDTKAIQDWLEGKAASLFAAALDAYHKGDMPHAAECYVKAIRCDLKVLAKPEEGLGERILSLAARKADVGPKKPLYFYGLGFCNYRYNHLRAAKAAFEEFIRRNPDVYWQWKAKHWIDRLDAEIVVSAKARQDQAVADQQAKQQAEEEQARQDQAQAADRAAMDQAAAKAQAVDRQRQLIDLDARIRDAENRLETAVKMTQGQVVVDESGHASVLAVNQRAVKAQIVELARQLEDLKAQRDDLQRAPR
;
A
#
# COMPACT_ATOMS: atom_id res chain seq x y z
N MET A 1 57.91 -8.61 -5.48
CA MET A 1 57.41 -9.16 -6.76
C MET A 1 56.08 -8.46 -7.03
N VAL A 2 56.08 -7.44 -7.90
CA VAL A 2 55.64 -7.50 -9.33
C VAL A 2 54.23 -8.11 -9.40
N MET A 3 53.15 -7.38 -9.66
CA MET A 3 52.68 -6.85 -10.96
C MET A 3 51.49 -5.91 -10.68
N THR A 4 51.50 -4.64 -11.10
CA THR A 4 51.02 -4.09 -12.41
C THR A 4 49.58 -4.43 -12.79
N SER A 5 48.69 -3.43 -12.63
CA SER A 5 47.79 -2.81 -13.65
C SER A 5 46.88 -3.71 -14.53
N PRO A 6 46.14 -3.16 -15.53
CA PRO A 6 45.02 -2.20 -15.53
C PRO A 6 43.82 -2.72 -16.40
N LEU A 7 42.89 -1.81 -16.79
CA LEU A 7 41.93 -1.90 -17.93
C LEU A 7 40.70 -2.80 -17.70
N ALA A 8 39.52 -2.59 -18.27
CA ALA A 8 38.88 -1.56 -19.10
C ALA A 8 37.37 -1.86 -18.99
N GLY A 9 36.48 -0.87 -19.04
CA GLY A 9 35.74 -0.56 -20.25
C GLY A 9 34.48 -1.43 -20.40
N HIS A 10 33.30 -0.82 -20.47
CA HIS A 10 32.35 -0.94 -21.59
C HIS A 10 31.09 -0.11 -21.33
N CYS A 11 30.68 0.57 -22.39
CA CYS A 11 29.49 1.41 -22.54
C CYS A 11 28.19 0.64 -22.30
N ALA A 12 27.19 1.32 -21.71
CA ALA A 12 25.79 1.12 -22.11
C ALA A 12 24.95 2.36 -21.77
N THR A 13 24.65 3.11 -22.82
CA THR A 13 23.54 4.05 -22.92
C THR A 13 22.22 3.38 -22.56
N SER A 14 21.43 3.95 -21.63
CA SER A 14 19.97 3.83 -21.72
C SER A 14 19.30 5.16 -21.35
N ARG A 15 18.70 5.75 -22.38
CA ARG A 15 17.82 6.92 -22.31
C ARG A 15 16.53 6.48 -21.62
N SER A 16 16.13 7.17 -20.56
CA SER A 16 14.81 6.98 -19.97
C SER A 16 13.74 7.68 -20.83
N PRO A 17 12.66 6.98 -21.26
CA PRO A 17 11.54 7.60 -21.94
C PRO A 17 10.42 7.83 -20.91
N ARG A 18 10.36 9.03 -20.32
CA ARG A 18 9.16 9.48 -19.59
C ARG A 18 8.83 10.93 -19.91
N ARG A 19 8.56 11.16 -21.19
CA ARG A 19 7.82 12.34 -21.71
C ARG A 19 6.78 11.87 -22.72
N PHE A 20 5.76 11.18 -22.25
CA PHE A 20 4.50 10.98 -22.98
C PHE A 20 3.38 10.93 -21.94
N CYS A 21 2.21 11.48 -22.26
CA CYS A 21 1.03 11.70 -21.41
C CYS A 21 0.88 13.06 -20.70
N ARG A 22 1.26 14.18 -21.36
CA ARG A 22 0.74 15.53 -21.00
C ARG A 22 0.36 16.42 -22.19
N LEU A 23 0.03 15.83 -23.34
CA LEU A 23 -0.59 16.53 -24.45
C LEU A 23 -1.68 15.63 -25.03
N LEU A 24 -2.91 15.76 -24.55
CA LEU A 24 -4.15 15.39 -25.29
C LEU A 24 -5.44 15.79 -24.54
N TRP A 25 -5.42 16.84 -23.73
CA TRP A 25 -6.63 17.35 -23.04
C TRP A 25 -6.70 18.88 -23.04
N ARG A 26 -6.35 19.52 -24.17
CA ARG A 26 -6.35 21.00 -24.28
C ARG A 26 -6.94 21.58 -25.56
N THR A 27 -7.66 20.80 -26.37
CA THR A 27 -8.22 21.27 -27.66
C THR A 27 -9.61 20.70 -27.92
N VAL A 28 -10.58 20.98 -27.04
CA VAL A 28 -12.03 20.87 -27.36
C VAL A 28 -12.87 22.06 -26.84
N PHE A 29 -12.34 22.97 -26.02
CA PHE A 29 -13.06 24.19 -25.63
C PHE A 29 -12.38 25.45 -26.15
N ALA A 30 -12.39 25.60 -27.47
CA ALA A 30 -12.27 26.88 -28.14
C ALA A 30 -13.33 26.91 -29.23
N VAL A 31 -14.05 28.04 -29.34
CA VAL A 31 -15.25 28.28 -30.17
C VAL A 31 -16.57 28.03 -29.44
N LEU A 32 -16.92 28.95 -28.52
CA LEU A 32 -18.23 29.58 -28.35
C LEU A 32 -18.09 30.66 -27.25
N GLY A 33 -17.36 31.72 -27.58
CA GLY A 33 -17.18 32.89 -26.73
C GLY A 33 -17.89 34.09 -27.35
N ALA A 34 -19.11 34.38 -26.90
CA ALA A 34 -19.72 35.71 -26.95
C ALA A 34 -20.99 35.71 -26.09
N GLY A 35 -20.99 36.51 -25.02
CA GLY A 35 -22.23 37.05 -24.44
C GLY A 35 -22.92 36.24 -23.36
N LEU A 36 -22.26 36.01 -22.22
CA LEU A 36 -22.93 35.80 -20.94
C LEU A 36 -22.07 36.43 -19.84
N PHE A 37 -22.11 37.76 -19.75
CA PHE A 37 -21.82 38.43 -18.49
C PHE A 37 -22.95 38.03 -17.54
N ALA A 38 -22.77 36.90 -16.84
CA ALA A 38 -23.53 36.62 -15.65
C ALA A 38 -23.19 37.75 -14.67
N THR A 39 -24.07 38.74 -14.59
CA THR A 39 -24.13 39.62 -13.43
C THR A 39 -24.30 38.70 -12.23
N GLN A 40 -23.22 38.46 -11.50
CA GLN A 40 -23.32 37.78 -10.22
C GLN A 40 -24.23 38.67 -9.37
N VAL A 41 -25.47 38.23 -9.22
CA VAL A 41 -26.42 38.85 -8.31
C VAL A 41 -25.87 38.54 -6.92
N PHE A 42 -25.04 39.43 -6.40
CA PHE A 42 -24.66 39.39 -5.00
C PHE A 42 -25.95 39.53 -4.21
N ALA A 43 -26.31 38.49 -3.45
CA ALA A 43 -27.42 38.58 -2.51
C ALA A 43 -27.20 39.82 -1.64
N ALA A 44 -28.20 40.70 -1.59
CA ALA A 44 -28.14 41.89 -0.75
C ALA A 44 -27.93 41.44 0.71
N PRO A 45 -27.01 42.08 1.45
CA PRO A 45 -26.74 41.71 2.83
C PRO A 45 -28.02 41.80 3.66
N HIS A 46 -28.17 40.89 4.63
CA HIS A 46 -29.32 40.90 5.53
C HIS A 46 -29.53 42.31 6.14
N PRO A 47 -30.74 42.91 6.04
CA PRO A 47 -30.95 44.34 6.33
C PRO A 47 -30.61 44.72 7.79
N ALA A 48 -30.78 43.79 8.73
CA ALA A 48 -30.41 43.98 10.13
C ALA A 48 -28.89 44.17 10.36
N LEU A 49 -28.04 43.83 9.39
CA LEU A 49 -26.58 44.01 9.48
C LEU A 49 -26.11 45.38 8.99
N ALA A 50 -26.95 46.13 8.27
CA ALA A 50 -26.55 47.42 7.70
C ALA A 50 -26.02 48.43 8.75
N PRO A 51 -26.65 48.60 9.94
CA PRO A 51 -26.11 49.47 10.98
C PRO A 51 -24.73 49.03 11.50
N ILE A 52 -24.49 47.71 11.53
CA ILE A 52 -23.25 47.12 12.04
C ILE A 52 -22.12 47.31 11.01
N GLU A 53 -22.43 47.16 9.73
CA GLU A 53 -21.46 47.45 8.67
C GLU A 53 -21.08 48.93 8.65
N GLN A 54 -22.00 49.85 8.95
CA GLN A 54 -21.70 51.27 9.14
C GLN A 54 -20.77 51.49 10.34
N MET A 55 -20.95 50.77 11.45
CA MET A 55 -20.04 50.84 12.61
C MET A 55 -18.61 50.40 12.23
N LEU A 56 -18.48 49.29 11.49
CA LEU A 56 -17.18 48.83 10.99
C LEU A 56 -16.54 49.83 10.03
N ALA A 57 -17.30 50.39 9.10
CA ALA A 57 -16.82 51.40 8.15
C ALA A 57 -16.40 52.69 8.85
N ALA A 58 -17.07 53.07 9.94
CA ALA A 58 -16.73 54.20 10.78
C ALA A 58 -15.54 53.94 11.74
N GLY A 59 -14.92 52.75 11.68
CA GLY A 59 -13.79 52.40 12.53
C GLY A 59 -14.13 52.29 14.02
N LYS A 60 -15.38 51.93 14.35
CA LYS A 60 -15.76 51.67 15.76
C LYS A 60 -14.93 50.52 16.32
N PRO A 61 -14.62 50.53 17.64
CA PRO A 61 -13.91 49.43 18.28
C PRO A 61 -14.59 48.09 18.00
N GLY A 62 -13.82 47.07 17.60
CA GLY A 62 -14.38 45.77 17.24
C GLY A 62 -15.25 45.15 18.35
N VAL A 63 -14.90 45.37 19.62
CA VAL A 63 -15.67 44.91 20.78
C VAL A 63 -17.09 45.48 20.80
N ASP A 64 -17.26 46.75 20.44
CA ASP A 64 -18.58 47.38 20.38
C ASP A 64 -19.42 46.81 19.22
N VAL A 65 -18.77 46.51 18.10
CA VAL A 65 -19.39 45.86 16.94
C VAL A 65 -19.83 44.44 17.29
N VAL A 66 -18.98 43.66 17.97
CA VAL A 66 -19.32 42.30 18.45
C VAL A 66 -20.51 42.35 19.39
N LYS A 67 -20.52 43.29 20.35
CA LYS A 67 -21.66 43.46 21.26
C LYS A 67 -22.96 43.79 20.52
N ALA A 68 -22.90 44.63 19.50
CA ALA A 68 -24.05 44.94 18.64
C ALA A 68 -24.51 43.70 17.84
N LEU A 69 -23.58 42.89 17.33
CA LEU A 69 -23.87 41.63 16.63
C LEU A 69 -24.51 40.60 17.57
N GLU A 70 -24.04 40.47 18.80
CA GLU A 70 -24.56 39.50 19.77
C GLU A 70 -26.00 39.83 20.24
N ALA A 71 -26.36 41.11 20.20
CA ALA A 71 -27.70 41.60 20.50
C ALA A 71 -28.73 41.31 19.39
N LEU A 72 -28.29 40.85 18.20
CA LEU A 72 -29.20 40.51 17.12
C LEU A 72 -30.02 39.25 17.43
N PRO A 73 -31.24 39.14 16.87
CA PRO A 73 -32.06 37.93 16.94
C PRO A 73 -31.31 36.67 16.47
N LEU A 74 -31.63 35.52 17.08
CA LEU A 74 -30.92 34.26 16.85
C LEU A 74 -31.01 33.78 15.39
N ASP A 75 -32.12 34.02 14.71
CA ASP A 75 -32.32 33.71 13.29
C ASP A 75 -31.33 34.49 12.40
N VAL A 76 -31.08 35.76 12.70
CA VAL A 76 -30.06 36.57 12.00
C VAL A 76 -28.65 36.05 12.29
N ARG A 77 -28.39 35.66 13.54
CA ARG A 77 -27.08 35.12 13.97
C ARG A 77 -26.72 33.78 13.31
N LYS A 78 -27.68 33.11 12.68
CA LYS A 78 -27.50 31.86 11.94
C LYS A 78 -27.43 32.08 10.43
N THR A 79 -27.05 33.27 9.97
CA THR A 79 -26.89 33.57 8.55
C THR A 79 -25.41 33.63 8.15
N ALA A 80 -25.10 33.32 6.90
CA ALA A 80 -23.74 33.45 6.36
C ALA A 80 -23.22 34.90 6.48
N ASP A 81 -24.06 35.89 6.17
CA ASP A 81 -23.71 37.30 6.26
C ASP A 81 -23.33 37.72 7.68
N TYR A 82 -24.06 37.23 8.68
CA TYR A 82 -23.72 37.49 10.08
C TYR A 82 -22.31 36.98 10.39
N HIS A 83 -21.98 35.76 9.98
CA HIS A 83 -20.66 35.18 10.24
C HIS A 83 -19.54 35.87 9.48
N TRP A 84 -19.82 36.41 8.29
CA TRP A 84 -18.88 37.27 7.57
C TRP A 84 -18.60 38.57 8.33
N VAL A 85 -19.65 39.29 8.76
CA VAL A 85 -19.50 40.54 9.53
C VAL A 85 -18.85 40.28 10.89
N LEU A 86 -19.19 39.16 11.54
CA LEU A 86 -18.61 38.74 12.81
C LEU A 86 -17.11 38.46 12.67
N ALA A 87 -16.66 37.81 11.60
CA ALA A 87 -15.23 37.60 11.34
C ALA A 87 -14.47 38.92 11.23
N ARG A 88 -15.05 39.92 10.55
CA ARG A 88 -14.48 41.27 10.44
C ARG A 88 -14.47 42.02 11.77
N ALA A 89 -15.52 41.87 12.57
CA ALA A 89 -15.61 42.48 13.90
C ALA A 89 -14.53 41.93 14.84
N HIS A 90 -14.34 40.61 14.87
CA HIS A 90 -13.27 39.99 15.65
C HIS A 90 -11.87 40.30 15.11
N HIS A 91 -11.71 40.47 13.79
CA HIS A 91 -10.46 40.98 13.21
C HIS A 91 -10.14 42.39 13.73
N SER A 92 -11.14 43.29 13.75
CA SER A 92 -11.00 44.64 14.31
C SER A 92 -10.75 44.63 15.84
N ALA A 93 -11.26 43.62 16.55
CA ALA A 93 -11.06 43.46 17.99
C ALA A 93 -9.74 42.76 18.38
N ASP A 94 -8.91 42.36 17.41
CA ASP A 94 -7.73 41.51 17.60
C ASP A 94 -8.02 40.17 18.30
N GLU A 95 -9.13 39.52 17.95
CA GLU A 95 -9.57 38.24 18.50
C GLU A 95 -9.48 37.11 17.47
N PRO A 96 -8.26 36.62 17.14
CA PRO A 96 -8.05 35.76 15.97
C PRO A 96 -8.75 34.39 16.08
N ALA A 97 -8.83 33.80 17.28
CA ALA A 97 -9.51 32.52 17.47
C ALA A 97 -11.01 32.60 17.17
N LEU A 98 -11.66 33.72 17.52
CA LEU A 98 -13.09 33.92 17.27
C LEU A 98 -13.36 34.33 15.82
N ALA A 99 -12.47 35.11 15.22
CA ALA A 99 -12.53 35.44 13.80
C ALA A 99 -12.41 34.19 12.91
N ALA A 100 -11.48 33.29 13.23
CA ALA A 100 -11.29 32.03 12.51
C ALA A 100 -12.51 31.11 12.62
N GLU A 101 -13.14 31.05 13.79
CA GLU A 101 -14.39 30.31 13.97
C GLU A 101 -15.53 30.88 13.15
N ALA A 102 -15.66 32.21 13.11
CA ALA A 102 -16.68 32.86 12.29
C ALA A 102 -16.47 32.54 10.79
N LEU A 103 -15.22 32.53 10.31
CA LEU A 103 -14.89 32.10 8.94
C LEU A 103 -15.14 30.62 8.69
N ALA A 104 -14.85 29.75 9.66
CA ALA A 104 -15.10 28.31 9.55
C ALA A 104 -16.59 28.02 9.40
N VAL A 105 -17.44 28.70 10.18
CA VAL A 105 -18.90 28.58 10.05
C VAL A 105 -19.37 29.14 8.71
N LEU A 106 -18.88 30.31 8.29
CA LEU A 106 -19.19 30.90 6.97
C LEU A 106 -18.96 29.92 5.82
N LYS A 107 -17.76 29.31 5.75
CA LYS A 107 -17.39 28.36 4.69
C LYS A 107 -18.28 27.11 4.65
N TYR A 108 -18.83 26.71 5.80
CA TYR A 108 -19.75 25.59 5.90
C TYR A 108 -21.16 25.96 5.42
N MET A 109 -21.68 27.12 5.85
CA MET A 109 -23.05 27.53 5.57
C MET A 109 -23.29 27.86 4.10
N ASP A 110 -22.30 28.47 3.46
CA ASP A 110 -22.41 28.83 2.06
C ASP A 110 -21.03 28.76 1.38
N PRO A 111 -20.68 27.59 0.81
CA PRO A 111 -19.42 27.40 0.12
C PRO A 111 -19.31 28.21 -1.18
N GLN A 112 -20.43 28.74 -1.69
CA GLN A 112 -20.54 29.30 -3.04
C GLN A 112 -20.63 30.84 -3.03
N THR A 113 -21.00 31.49 -1.92
CA THR A 113 -21.00 32.95 -1.86
C THR A 113 -19.56 33.49 -1.90
N PRO A 114 -19.17 34.21 -2.98
CA PRO A 114 -17.83 34.77 -3.08
C PRO A 114 -17.69 35.95 -2.10
N ARG A 115 -17.15 35.67 -0.92
CA ARG A 115 -16.64 36.69 0.02
C ARG A 115 -15.12 36.72 -0.06
N ASP A 116 -14.54 37.91 -0.18
CA ASP A 116 -13.10 38.08 -0.09
C ASP A 116 -12.64 37.87 1.37
N THR A 117 -12.27 36.64 1.69
CA THR A 117 -11.78 36.26 3.01
C THR A 117 -10.26 36.35 3.12
N LYS A 118 -9.56 36.75 2.03
CA LYS A 118 -8.10 36.59 1.94
C LYS A 118 -7.36 37.40 3.00
N ALA A 119 -7.71 38.67 3.17
CA ALA A 119 -7.05 39.54 4.14
C ALA A 119 -7.15 39.01 5.58
N ILE A 120 -8.34 38.52 5.98
CA ILE A 120 -8.55 37.92 7.31
C ILE A 120 -7.79 36.60 7.41
N GLN A 121 -7.80 35.78 6.36
CA GLN A 121 -7.06 34.51 6.33
C GLN A 121 -5.55 34.73 6.48
N ASP A 122 -4.95 35.66 5.73
CA ASP A 122 -3.52 35.99 5.83
C ASP A 122 -3.17 36.49 7.25
N TRP A 123 -4.01 37.34 7.84
CA TRP A 123 -3.85 37.82 9.22
C TRP A 123 -3.93 36.67 10.23
N LEU A 124 -4.90 35.76 10.08
CA LEU A 124 -5.04 34.58 10.93
C LEU A 124 -3.82 33.67 10.83
N GLU A 125 -3.27 33.44 9.64
CA GLU A 125 -2.06 32.63 9.46
C GLU A 125 -0.87 33.25 10.22
N GLY A 126 -0.70 34.58 10.17
CA GLY A 126 0.32 35.30 10.95
C GLY A 126 0.11 35.23 12.46
N LYS A 127 -1.13 35.41 12.94
CA LYS A 127 -1.49 35.30 14.37
C LYS A 127 -1.31 33.88 14.88
N ALA A 128 -1.72 32.88 14.12
CA ALA A 128 -1.57 31.48 14.45
C ALA A 128 -0.08 31.10 14.60
N ALA A 129 0.78 31.56 13.70
CA ALA A 129 2.23 31.36 13.80
C ALA A 129 2.83 31.99 15.06
N SER A 130 2.39 33.20 15.41
CA SER A 130 2.85 33.91 16.61
C SER A 130 2.40 33.21 17.91
N LEU A 131 1.14 32.79 17.96
CA LEU A 131 0.58 32.03 19.09
C LEU A 131 1.29 30.69 19.29
N PHE A 132 1.63 30.00 18.19
CA PHE A 132 2.36 28.74 18.26
C PHE A 132 3.79 28.92 18.77
N ALA A 133 4.50 29.97 18.34
CA ALA A 133 5.81 30.30 18.89
C ALA A 133 5.74 30.58 20.39
N ALA A 134 4.73 31.35 20.83
CA ALA A 134 4.49 31.59 22.26
C ALA A 134 4.18 30.30 23.03
N ALA A 135 3.44 29.36 22.41
CA ALA A 135 3.15 28.07 23.01
C ALA A 135 4.41 27.21 23.22
N LEU A 136 5.32 27.19 22.24
CA LEU A 136 6.61 26.48 22.36
C LEU A 136 7.53 27.12 23.41
N ASP A 137 7.60 28.45 23.45
CA ASP A 137 8.38 29.16 24.45
C ASP A 137 7.87 28.89 25.88
N ALA A 138 6.54 28.93 26.09
CA ALA A 138 5.93 28.57 27.37
C ALA A 138 6.18 27.10 27.73
N TYR A 139 6.14 26.21 26.74
CA TYR A 139 6.43 24.79 26.91
C TYR A 139 7.88 24.54 27.37
N HIS A 140 8.86 25.20 26.74
CA HIS A 140 10.27 25.12 27.13
C HIS A 140 10.53 25.69 28.52
N LYS A 141 9.73 26.67 28.94
CA LYS A 141 9.73 27.23 30.31
C LYS A 141 9.01 26.36 31.34
N GLY A 142 8.34 25.29 30.92
CA GLY A 142 7.56 24.41 31.80
C GLY A 142 6.18 24.95 32.19
N ASP A 143 5.74 26.09 31.64
CA ASP A 143 4.40 26.65 31.86
C ASP A 143 3.37 25.96 30.97
N MET A 144 3.02 24.72 31.36
CA MET A 144 2.07 23.91 30.61
C MET A 144 0.67 24.54 30.47
N PRO A 145 0.09 25.21 31.48
CA PRO A 145 -1.19 25.90 31.32
C PRO A 145 -1.15 26.96 30.20
N HIS A 146 -0.14 27.83 30.19
CA HIS A 146 -0.04 28.88 29.18
C HIS A 146 0.29 28.31 27.79
N ALA A 147 1.19 27.32 27.73
CA ALA A 147 1.50 26.60 26.50
C ALA A 147 0.25 25.97 25.87
N ALA A 148 -0.58 25.32 26.69
CA ALA A 148 -1.83 24.73 26.22
C ALA A 148 -2.82 25.78 25.70
N GLU A 149 -2.97 26.91 26.40
CA GLU A 149 -3.85 27.99 25.98
C GLU A 149 -3.43 28.59 24.64
N CYS A 150 -2.15 28.95 24.48
CA CYS A 150 -1.62 29.51 23.24
C CYS A 150 -1.72 28.50 22.08
N TYR A 151 -1.43 27.23 22.33
CA TYR A 151 -1.51 26.18 21.33
C TYR A 151 -2.95 25.96 20.83
N VAL A 152 -3.92 25.89 21.74
CA VAL A 152 -5.35 25.77 21.37
C VAL A 152 -5.80 26.97 20.55
N LYS A 153 -5.40 28.19 20.94
CA LYS A 153 -5.70 29.40 20.16
C LYS A 153 -5.06 29.34 18.77
N ALA A 154 -3.81 28.88 18.66
CA ALA A 154 -3.13 28.73 17.37
C ALA A 154 -3.87 27.76 16.44
N ILE A 155 -4.25 26.58 16.94
CA ILE A 155 -5.03 25.57 16.19
C ILE A 155 -6.35 26.15 15.68
N ARG A 156 -7.05 26.91 16.54
CA ARG A 156 -8.33 27.54 16.19
C ARG A 156 -8.18 28.59 15.09
N CYS A 157 -7.05 29.32 15.07
CA CYS A 157 -6.78 30.36 14.08
C CYS A 157 -6.47 29.76 12.70
N ASP A 158 -5.56 28.79 12.65
CA ASP A 158 -5.20 28.08 11.44
C ASP A 158 -4.68 26.68 11.75
N LEU A 159 -5.37 25.67 11.21
CA LEU A 159 -4.97 24.27 11.34
C LEU A 159 -3.62 23.98 10.66
N LYS A 160 -3.17 24.77 9.67
CA LYS A 160 -1.89 24.52 8.99
C LYS A 160 -0.67 24.83 9.85
N VAL A 161 -0.81 25.63 10.92
CA VAL A 161 0.28 25.87 11.87
C VAL A 161 0.85 24.57 12.45
N LEU A 162 0.05 23.51 12.39
CA LEU A 162 0.34 22.19 12.91
C LEU A 162 1.13 21.30 11.94
N ALA A 163 1.45 21.80 10.75
CA ALA A 163 2.46 21.20 9.87
C ALA A 163 3.90 21.53 10.33
N LYS A 164 4.05 22.43 11.31
CA LYS A 164 5.35 22.78 11.91
C LYS A 164 5.71 21.75 12.99
N PRO A 165 7.00 21.47 13.23
CA PRO A 165 7.42 20.56 14.29
C PRO A 165 6.95 21.06 15.66
N GLU A 166 6.17 20.24 16.37
CA GLU A 166 5.51 20.60 17.63
C GLU A 166 6.23 20.06 18.88
N GLU A 167 7.35 19.34 18.72
CA GLU A 167 8.18 18.78 19.82
C GLU A 167 7.39 17.96 20.87
N GLY A 168 6.32 17.29 20.44
CA GLY A 168 5.42 16.53 21.32
C GLY A 168 4.49 17.38 22.21
N LEU A 169 4.44 18.70 22.00
CA LEU A 169 3.61 19.63 22.75
C LEU A 169 2.14 19.21 22.75
N GLY A 170 1.57 18.94 21.58
CA GLY A 170 0.14 18.63 21.53
C GLY A 170 -0.23 17.23 22.04
N GLU A 171 0.66 16.23 21.97
CA GLU A 171 0.47 14.96 22.67
C GLU A 171 0.46 15.15 24.20
N ARG A 172 1.35 16.01 24.71
CA ARG A 172 1.38 16.39 26.12
C ARG A 172 0.14 17.17 26.53
N ILE A 173 -0.37 18.05 25.68
CA ILE A 173 -1.63 18.79 25.92
C ILE A 173 -2.82 17.83 25.94
N LEU A 174 -2.91 16.88 25.01
CA LEU A 174 -3.94 15.84 25.04
C LEU A 174 -3.85 14.98 26.31
N SER A 175 -2.63 14.57 26.68
CA SER A 175 -2.38 13.79 27.90
C SER A 175 -2.76 14.57 29.16
N LEU A 176 -2.46 15.87 29.21
CA LEU A 176 -2.89 16.78 30.28
C LEU A 176 -4.40 16.96 30.29
N ALA A 177 -5.03 17.05 29.12
CA ALA A 177 -6.48 17.23 29.02
C ALA A 177 -7.23 15.99 29.50
N ALA A 178 -6.69 14.80 29.22
CA ALA A 178 -7.17 13.52 29.74
C ALA A 178 -6.99 13.43 31.27
N ARG A 179 -5.79 13.75 31.80
CA ARG A 179 -5.51 13.73 33.26
C ARG A 179 -6.29 14.80 34.04
N LYS A 180 -6.48 15.99 33.48
CA LYS A 180 -7.26 17.05 34.11
C LYS A 180 -8.75 16.79 34.04
N ALA A 181 -9.26 15.83 33.24
CA ALA A 181 -10.69 15.50 33.22
C ALA A 181 -11.22 15.19 34.63
N ASP A 182 -10.34 14.73 35.51
CA ASP A 182 -10.62 14.37 36.91
C ASP A 182 -10.53 15.54 37.91
N VAL A 183 -10.17 16.76 37.47
CA VAL A 183 -9.90 17.90 38.38
C VAL A 183 -10.91 19.04 38.17
N GLY A 184 -11.95 19.05 39.00
CA GLY A 184 -12.85 20.19 39.24
C GLY A 184 -13.83 20.58 38.12
N PRO A 185 -14.81 21.48 38.41
CA PRO A 185 -15.76 21.96 37.42
C PRO A 185 -15.05 22.88 36.41
N LYS A 186 -14.87 22.38 35.18
CA LYS A 186 -14.26 23.15 34.09
C LYS A 186 -15.29 24.07 33.42
N LYS A 187 -14.84 25.26 33.02
CA LYS A 187 -15.64 26.18 32.19
C LYS A 187 -16.03 25.51 30.87
N PRO A 188 -17.25 25.72 30.33
CA PRO A 188 -17.68 25.08 29.09
C PRO A 188 -16.66 25.21 27.95
N LEU A 189 -16.10 26.41 27.73
CA LEU A 189 -15.11 26.70 26.68
C LEU A 189 -13.88 25.76 26.68
N TYR A 190 -13.55 25.15 27.82
CA TYR A 190 -12.50 24.12 27.86
C TYR A 190 -12.83 22.92 26.95
N PHE A 191 -14.07 22.42 27.02
CA PHE A 191 -14.52 21.27 26.23
C PHE A 191 -14.62 21.61 24.74
N TYR A 192 -14.96 22.87 24.44
CA TYR A 192 -14.94 23.37 23.07
C TYR A 192 -13.52 23.31 22.47
N GLY A 193 -12.50 23.81 23.20
CA GLY A 193 -11.10 23.71 22.79
C GLY A 193 -10.58 22.26 22.72
N LEU A 194 -11.05 21.39 23.62
CA LEU A 194 -10.72 19.97 23.62
C LEU A 194 -11.26 19.25 22.37
N GLY A 195 -12.43 19.67 21.87
CA GLY A 195 -12.98 19.21 20.59
C GLY A 195 -12.02 19.43 19.43
N PHE A 196 -11.48 20.65 19.29
CA PHE A 196 -10.48 20.98 18.27
C PHE A 196 -9.17 20.20 18.43
N CYS A 197 -8.69 20.03 19.66
CA CYS A 197 -7.48 19.24 19.90
C CYS A 197 -7.67 17.78 19.44
N ASN A 198 -8.75 17.13 19.86
CA ASN A 198 -9.02 15.75 19.43
C ASN A 198 -9.23 15.65 17.92
N TYR A 199 -9.91 16.62 17.32
CA TYR A 199 -10.11 16.67 15.87
C TYR A 199 -8.77 16.67 15.13
N ARG A 200 -7.83 17.49 15.58
CA ARG A 200 -6.48 17.58 15.01
C ARG A 200 -5.72 16.25 15.04
N TYR A 201 -5.82 15.48 16.13
CA TYR A 201 -5.16 14.19 16.23
C TYR A 201 -5.97 13.06 15.57
N ASN A 202 -6.96 13.40 14.74
CA ASN A 202 -7.85 12.46 14.08
C ASN A 202 -8.60 11.54 15.06
N HIS A 203 -8.77 11.99 16.30
CA HIS A 203 -9.57 11.32 17.32
C HIS A 203 -11.04 11.76 17.19
N LEU A 204 -11.64 11.51 16.02
CA LEU A 204 -12.94 12.08 15.64
C LEU A 204 -14.06 11.82 16.68
N ARG A 205 -14.10 10.61 17.23
CA ARG A 205 -15.07 10.24 18.28
C ARG A 205 -14.86 11.01 19.59
N ALA A 206 -13.60 11.19 19.99
CA ALA A 206 -13.28 11.96 21.19
C ALA A 206 -13.54 13.47 20.99
N ALA A 207 -13.33 13.97 19.77
CA ALA A 207 -13.69 15.33 19.40
C ALA A 207 -15.19 15.55 19.52
N LYS A 208 -15.99 14.62 18.98
CA LYS A 208 -17.46 14.66 19.07
C LYS A 208 -17.92 14.66 20.54
N ALA A 209 -17.41 13.74 21.35
CA ALA A 209 -17.74 13.67 22.77
C ALA A 209 -17.41 14.97 23.52
N ALA A 210 -16.30 15.63 23.18
CA ALA A 210 -15.93 16.92 23.78
C ALA A 210 -16.91 18.05 23.39
N PHE A 211 -17.39 18.09 22.13
CA PHE A 211 -18.41 19.05 21.72
C PHE A 211 -19.79 18.77 22.34
N GLU A 212 -20.17 17.50 22.50
CA GLU A 212 -21.39 17.11 23.22
C GLU A 212 -21.34 17.55 24.69
N GLU A 213 -20.19 17.35 25.34
CA GLU A 213 -19.97 17.79 26.72
C GLU A 213 -19.98 19.33 26.85
N PHE A 214 -19.50 20.05 25.84
CA PHE A 214 -19.64 21.50 25.77
C PHE A 214 -21.12 21.93 25.70
N ILE A 215 -21.92 21.32 24.82
CA ILE A 215 -23.36 21.61 24.68
C ILE A 215 -24.08 21.37 26.01
N ARG A 216 -23.78 20.25 26.68
CA ARG A 216 -24.38 19.88 27.96
C ARG A 216 -24.12 20.92 29.06
N ARG A 217 -22.98 21.61 29.02
CA ARG A 217 -22.55 22.56 30.06
C ARG A 217 -22.80 24.02 29.71
N ASN A 218 -23.01 24.36 28.44
CA ASN A 218 -23.18 25.74 27.99
C ASN A 218 -24.67 26.03 27.74
N PRO A 219 -25.32 26.94 28.49
CA PRO A 219 -26.72 27.28 28.28
C PRO A 219 -26.97 28.19 27.06
N ASP A 220 -25.92 28.77 26.46
CA ASP A 220 -26.07 29.68 25.32
C ASP A 220 -26.46 28.92 24.04
N VAL A 221 -27.66 29.22 23.53
CA VAL A 221 -28.27 28.55 22.37
C VAL A 221 -27.46 28.73 21.08
N TYR A 222 -26.77 29.87 20.92
CA TYR A 222 -25.95 30.11 19.74
C TYR A 222 -24.66 29.29 19.80
N TRP A 223 -24.01 29.23 20.95
CA TRP A 223 -22.85 28.37 21.15
C TRP A 223 -23.20 26.89 21.00
N GLN A 224 -24.36 26.46 21.51
CA GLN A 224 -24.85 25.09 21.27
C GLN A 224 -25.04 24.81 19.78
N TRP A 225 -25.64 25.75 19.04
CA TRP A 225 -25.81 25.63 17.59
C TRP A 225 -24.46 25.53 16.86
N LYS A 226 -23.46 26.35 17.22
CA LYS A 226 -22.10 26.26 16.70
C LYS A 226 -21.44 24.90 16.97
N ALA A 227 -21.57 24.38 18.18
CA ALA A 227 -21.00 23.08 18.53
C ALA A 227 -21.71 21.92 17.82
N LYS A 228 -23.03 22.02 17.64
CA LYS A 228 -23.81 21.05 16.87
C LYS A 228 -23.32 20.97 15.41
N HIS A 229 -22.96 22.09 14.80
CA HIS A 229 -22.35 22.08 13.47
C HIS A 229 -21.05 21.28 13.40
N TRP A 230 -20.19 21.38 14.41
CA TRP A 230 -18.99 20.55 14.48
C TRP A 230 -19.32 19.08 14.66
N ILE A 231 -20.33 18.75 15.46
CA ILE A 231 -20.80 17.36 15.63
C ILE A 231 -21.29 16.79 14.30
N ASP A 232 -22.14 17.51 13.57
CA ASP A 232 -22.67 17.06 12.27
C ASP A 232 -21.54 16.79 11.26
N ARG A 233 -20.52 17.67 11.23
CA ARG A 233 -19.31 17.47 10.42
C ARG A 233 -18.54 16.23 10.85
N LEU A 234 -18.30 16.06 12.15
CA LEU A 234 -17.58 14.91 12.69
C LEU A 234 -18.30 13.60 12.39
N ASP A 235 -19.62 13.58 12.45
CA ASP A 235 -20.41 12.40 12.10
C ASP A 235 -20.23 12.00 10.63
N ALA A 236 -20.26 12.97 9.72
CA ALA A 236 -19.96 12.72 8.31
C ALA A 236 -18.54 12.17 8.10
N GLU A 237 -17.53 12.78 8.75
CA GLU A 237 -16.13 12.32 8.65
C GLU A 237 -15.91 10.94 9.28
N ILE A 238 -16.59 10.62 10.40
CA ILE A 238 -16.56 9.30 11.04
C ILE A 238 -17.09 8.24 10.07
N VAL A 239 -18.23 8.48 9.40
CA VAL A 239 -18.81 7.54 8.43
C VAL A 239 -17.86 7.32 7.25
N VAL A 240 -17.30 8.38 6.68
CA VAL A 240 -16.34 8.29 5.57
C VAL A 240 -15.09 7.51 5.99
N SER A 241 -14.54 7.79 7.18
CA SER A 241 -13.35 7.10 7.69
C SER A 241 -13.60 5.61 7.97
N ALA A 242 -14.79 5.26 8.47
CA ALA A 242 -15.19 3.88 8.70
C ALA A 242 -15.31 3.11 7.37
N LYS A 243 -15.93 3.74 6.37
CA LYS A 243 -16.03 3.16 5.02
C LYS A 243 -14.66 2.94 4.40
N ALA A 244 -13.76 3.92 4.47
CA ALA A 244 -12.40 3.79 3.94
C ALA A 244 -11.63 2.61 4.59
N ARG A 245 -11.78 2.40 5.90
CA ARG A 245 -11.17 1.25 6.60
C ARG A 245 -11.78 -0.08 6.16
N GLN A 246 -13.09 -0.13 5.95
CA GLN A 246 -13.77 -1.32 5.44
C GLN A 246 -13.31 -1.65 4.02
N ASP A 247 -13.27 -0.65 3.14
CA ASP A 247 -12.84 -0.81 1.75
C ASP A 247 -11.36 -1.28 1.69
N GLN A 248 -10.49 -0.76 2.57
CA GLN A 248 -9.11 -1.24 2.70
C GLN A 248 -9.05 -2.70 3.18
N ALA A 249 -9.85 -3.09 4.19
CA ALA A 249 -9.86 -4.46 4.68
C ALA A 249 -10.31 -5.46 3.61
N VAL A 250 -11.26 -5.07 2.76
CA VAL A 250 -11.69 -5.87 1.61
C VAL A 250 -10.56 -6.00 0.58
N ALA A 251 -9.86 -4.90 0.28
CA ALA A 251 -8.72 -4.92 -0.64
C ALA A 251 -7.58 -5.82 -0.13
N ASP A 252 -7.26 -5.73 1.17
CA ASP A 252 -6.24 -6.57 1.80
C ASP A 252 -6.63 -8.06 1.78
N GLN A 253 -7.92 -8.37 1.97
CA GLN A 253 -8.41 -9.74 1.87
C GLN A 253 -8.34 -10.28 0.44
N GLN A 254 -8.70 -9.48 -0.56
CA GLN A 254 -8.58 -9.85 -1.98
C GLN A 254 -7.12 -10.06 -2.39
N ALA A 255 -6.21 -9.19 -1.92
CA ALA A 255 -4.79 -9.34 -2.18
C ALA A 255 -4.22 -10.64 -1.59
N LYS A 256 -4.67 -11.04 -0.39
CA LYS A 256 -4.29 -12.33 0.22
C LYS A 256 -4.81 -13.51 -0.60
N GLN A 257 -6.08 -13.49 -1.02
CA GLN A 257 -6.65 -14.55 -1.84
C GLN A 257 -5.93 -14.69 -3.18
N GLN A 258 -5.60 -13.57 -3.84
CA GLN A 258 -4.84 -13.60 -5.09
C GLN A 258 -3.42 -14.15 -4.89
N ALA A 259 -2.77 -13.83 -3.77
CA ALA A 259 -1.45 -14.37 -3.46
C ALA A 259 -1.50 -15.89 -3.19
N GLU A 260 -2.52 -16.37 -2.48
CA GLU A 260 -2.75 -17.81 -2.25
C GLU A 260 -3.06 -18.57 -3.55
N GLU A 261 -3.90 -18.01 -4.42
CA GLU A 261 -4.21 -18.59 -5.73
C GLU A 261 -2.96 -18.65 -6.64
N GLU A 262 -2.14 -17.60 -6.65
CA GLU A 262 -0.91 -17.55 -7.43
C GLU A 262 0.13 -18.55 -6.90
N GLN A 263 0.27 -18.67 -5.57
CA GLN A 263 1.12 -19.68 -4.96
C GLN A 263 0.66 -21.09 -5.34
N ALA A 264 -0.65 -21.37 -5.28
CA ALA A 264 -1.20 -22.66 -5.68
C ALA A 264 -0.95 -22.98 -7.17
N ARG A 265 -1.02 -21.98 -8.05
CA ARG A 265 -0.66 -22.14 -9.48
C ARG A 265 0.82 -22.46 -9.66
N GLN A 266 1.70 -21.79 -8.92
CA GLN A 266 3.13 -22.06 -8.97
C GLN A 266 3.45 -23.47 -8.48
N ASP A 267 2.83 -23.91 -7.38
CA ASP A 267 3.03 -25.26 -6.85
C ASP A 267 2.54 -26.33 -7.84
N GLN A 268 1.40 -26.10 -8.51
CA GLN A 268 0.90 -26.98 -9.58
C GLN A 268 1.84 -27.04 -10.78
N ALA A 269 2.38 -25.89 -11.23
CA ALA A 269 3.34 -25.84 -12.31
C ALA A 269 4.62 -26.61 -11.97
N GLN A 270 5.16 -26.41 -10.76
CA GLN A 270 6.34 -27.15 -10.28
C GLN A 270 6.08 -28.65 -10.18
N ALA A 271 4.90 -29.06 -9.75
CA ALA A 271 4.51 -30.47 -9.70
C ALA A 271 4.42 -31.09 -11.11
N ALA A 272 3.87 -30.35 -12.08
CA ALA A 272 3.80 -30.79 -13.47
C ALA A 272 5.20 -30.92 -14.10
N ASP A 273 6.10 -29.97 -13.84
CA ASP A 273 7.48 -30.02 -14.32
C ASP A 273 8.24 -31.22 -13.75
N ARG A 274 8.08 -31.52 -12.46
CA ARG A 274 8.66 -32.72 -11.83
C ARG A 274 8.13 -34.00 -12.46
N ALA A 275 6.81 -34.11 -12.65
CA ALA A 275 6.20 -35.26 -13.29
C ALA A 275 6.70 -35.46 -14.74
N ALA A 276 6.90 -34.37 -15.48
CA ALA A 276 7.47 -34.42 -16.83
C ALA A 276 8.93 -34.89 -16.83
N MET A 277 9.74 -34.43 -15.87
CA MET A 277 11.13 -34.89 -15.68
C MET A 277 11.19 -36.38 -15.34
N ASP A 278 10.36 -36.86 -14.42
CA ASP A 278 10.31 -38.28 -14.05
C ASP A 278 9.89 -39.15 -15.23
N GLN A 279 8.91 -38.70 -16.02
CA GLN A 279 8.50 -39.40 -17.23
C GLN A 279 9.61 -39.42 -18.30
N ALA A 280 10.36 -38.33 -18.46
CA ALA A 280 11.50 -38.27 -19.36
C ALA A 280 12.63 -39.21 -18.91
N ALA A 281 12.93 -39.24 -17.61
CA ALA A 281 13.91 -40.16 -17.03
C ALA A 281 13.52 -41.62 -17.23
N ALA A 282 12.25 -41.98 -16.98
CA ALA A 282 11.73 -43.32 -17.23
C ALA A 282 11.84 -43.73 -18.71
N LYS A 283 11.53 -42.81 -19.64
CA LYS A 283 11.72 -43.04 -21.08
C LYS A 283 13.19 -43.25 -21.44
N ALA A 284 14.10 -42.45 -20.90
CA ALA A 284 15.53 -42.61 -21.15
C ALA A 284 16.04 -43.98 -20.67
N GLN A 285 15.66 -44.40 -19.46
CA GLN A 285 16.00 -45.72 -18.94
C GLN A 285 15.43 -46.87 -19.78
N ALA A 286 14.21 -46.71 -20.31
CA ALA A 286 13.63 -47.71 -21.21
C ALA A 286 14.42 -47.83 -22.52
N VAL A 287 14.86 -46.70 -23.09
CA VAL A 287 15.71 -46.68 -24.31
C VAL A 287 17.07 -47.33 -24.04
N ASP A 288 17.72 -47.01 -22.93
CA ASP A 288 19.02 -47.59 -22.58
C ASP A 288 18.92 -49.10 -22.31
N ARG A 289 17.85 -49.56 -21.62
CA ARG A 289 17.57 -50.99 -21.46
C ARG A 289 17.35 -51.68 -22.81
N GLN A 290 16.62 -51.06 -23.73
CA GLN A 290 16.41 -51.62 -25.07
C GLN A 290 17.73 -51.73 -25.85
N ARG A 291 18.63 -50.75 -25.74
CA ARG A 291 19.97 -50.82 -26.33
C ARG A 291 20.80 -51.97 -25.77
N GLN A 292 20.78 -52.17 -24.45
CA GLN A 292 21.46 -53.30 -23.80
C GLN A 292 20.93 -54.65 -24.27
N LEU A 293 19.61 -54.80 -24.43
CA LEU A 293 19.01 -56.02 -24.97
C LEU A 293 19.46 -56.31 -26.41
N ILE A 294 19.53 -55.28 -27.27
CA ILE A 294 20.01 -55.43 -28.66
C ILE A 294 21.49 -55.86 -28.68
N ASP A 295 22.33 -55.28 -27.81
CA ASP A 295 23.75 -55.67 -27.69
C ASP A 295 23.92 -57.11 -27.20
N LEU A 296 23.15 -57.52 -26.18
CA LEU A 296 23.14 -58.89 -25.68
C LEU A 296 22.68 -59.88 -26.76
N ASP A 297 21.63 -59.56 -27.52
CA ASP A 297 21.14 -60.39 -28.62
C ASP A 297 22.19 -60.57 -29.72
N ALA A 298 22.97 -59.51 -30.03
CA ALA A 298 24.07 -59.60 -30.97
C ALA A 298 25.21 -60.50 -30.45
N ARG A 299 25.57 -60.37 -29.17
CA ARG A 299 26.60 -61.21 -28.52
C ARG A 299 26.19 -62.67 -28.41
N ILE A 300 24.92 -62.94 -28.10
CA ILE A 300 24.35 -64.29 -28.10
C ILE A 300 24.46 -64.92 -29.50
N ARG A 301 24.07 -64.18 -30.54
CA ARG A 301 24.15 -64.68 -31.92
C ARG A 301 25.59 -64.98 -32.36
N ASP A 302 26.55 -64.12 -32.00
CA ASP A 302 27.98 -64.38 -32.29
C ASP A 302 28.50 -65.60 -31.52
N ALA A 303 28.13 -65.74 -30.24
CA ALA A 303 28.49 -66.91 -29.44
C ALA A 303 27.88 -68.21 -29.99
N GLU A 304 26.62 -68.18 -30.46
CA GLU A 304 25.96 -69.29 -31.14
C GLU A 304 26.71 -69.69 -32.42
N ASN A 305 27.07 -68.71 -33.27
CA ASN A 305 27.84 -68.95 -34.49
C ASN A 305 29.23 -69.56 -34.18
N ARG A 306 29.92 -69.07 -33.14
CA ARG A 306 31.21 -69.62 -32.69
C ARG A 306 31.07 -71.05 -32.17
N LEU A 307 30.03 -71.32 -31.39
CA LEU A 307 29.73 -72.65 -30.87
C LEU A 307 29.43 -73.61 -32.02
N GLU A 308 28.58 -73.21 -32.98
CA GLU A 308 28.25 -74.00 -34.16
C GLU A 308 29.50 -74.29 -35.00
N THR A 309 30.37 -73.29 -35.21
CA THR A 309 31.63 -73.46 -35.92
C THR A 309 32.54 -74.45 -35.20
N ALA A 310 32.70 -74.33 -33.87
CA ALA A 310 33.51 -75.25 -33.07
C ALA A 310 32.96 -76.69 -33.11
N VAL A 311 31.64 -76.85 -33.01
CA VAL A 311 30.96 -78.16 -33.12
C VAL A 311 31.18 -78.77 -34.51
N LYS A 312 31.03 -77.97 -35.58
CA LYS A 312 31.31 -78.40 -36.96
C LYS A 312 32.78 -78.80 -37.15
N MET A 313 33.74 -78.10 -36.55
CA MET A 313 35.16 -78.48 -36.59
C MET A 313 35.42 -79.84 -35.93
N THR A 314 34.72 -80.16 -34.84
CA THR A 314 34.78 -81.51 -34.23
C THR A 314 34.11 -82.61 -35.07
N GLN A 315 33.11 -82.27 -35.90
CA GLN A 315 32.40 -83.23 -36.76
C GLN A 315 33.09 -83.40 -38.14
N GLY A 316 33.78 -82.38 -38.64
CA GLY A 316 34.45 -82.37 -39.94
C GLY A 316 35.88 -82.94 -39.97
N GLN A 317 36.46 -83.30 -38.82
CA GLN A 317 37.76 -83.99 -38.74
C GLN A 317 37.59 -85.51 -38.84
N VAL A 318 37.12 -85.99 -39.99
CA VAL A 318 37.38 -87.35 -40.48
C VAL A 318 37.90 -87.23 -41.91
N VAL A 319 39.21 -87.04 -42.05
CA VAL A 319 39.88 -87.25 -43.35
C VAL A 319 40.28 -88.72 -43.36
N VAL A 320 39.62 -89.51 -44.20
CA VAL A 320 40.01 -90.88 -44.49
C VAL A 320 41.09 -90.80 -45.56
N ASP A 321 42.31 -91.26 -45.25
CA ASP A 321 43.32 -91.46 -46.29
C ASP A 321 43.00 -92.73 -47.11
N GLU A 322 43.55 -92.82 -48.32
CA GLU A 322 43.28 -93.89 -49.28
C GLU A 322 43.74 -95.30 -48.82
N SER A 323 44.27 -95.44 -47.60
CA SER A 323 44.73 -96.72 -47.04
C SER A 323 43.86 -97.30 -45.92
N GLY A 324 42.72 -96.68 -45.60
CA GLY A 324 41.76 -97.24 -44.64
C GLY A 324 42.25 -97.21 -43.18
N HIS A 325 43.17 -96.31 -42.84
CA HIS A 325 43.57 -96.06 -41.46
C HIS A 325 43.12 -94.68 -40.99
N ALA A 326 42.26 -94.68 -39.96
CA ALA A 326 41.79 -93.47 -39.31
C ALA A 326 42.92 -92.91 -38.41
N SER A 327 43.80 -92.07 -38.96
CA SER A 327 44.74 -91.28 -38.15
C SER A 327 44.02 -90.07 -37.57
N VAL A 328 43.47 -90.23 -36.36
CA VAL A 328 42.91 -89.12 -35.57
C VAL A 328 44.04 -88.33 -34.95
N LEU A 329 44.11 -87.01 -35.24
CA LEU A 329 44.84 -86.01 -34.46
C LEU A 329 44.25 -85.93 -33.03
N ALA A 330 44.52 -86.94 -32.20
CA ALA A 330 43.93 -87.11 -30.88
C ALA A 330 44.33 -86.00 -29.88
N VAL A 331 45.39 -85.25 -30.19
CA VAL A 331 45.95 -84.22 -29.29
C VAL A 331 45.13 -82.91 -29.30
N ASN A 332 44.29 -82.64 -30.31
CA ASN A 332 43.48 -81.40 -30.34
C ASN A 332 42.00 -81.59 -29.98
N GLN A 333 41.45 -82.81 -29.97
CA GLN A 333 40.03 -83.02 -29.68
C GLN A 333 39.63 -82.71 -28.23
N ARG A 334 40.52 -82.94 -27.24
CA ARG A 334 40.23 -82.58 -25.84
C ARG A 334 40.19 -81.07 -25.62
N ALA A 335 41.10 -80.33 -26.26
CA ALA A 335 41.14 -78.87 -26.18
C ALA A 335 39.92 -78.24 -26.85
N VAL A 336 39.52 -78.72 -28.04
CA VAL A 336 38.32 -78.23 -28.72
C VAL A 336 37.03 -78.59 -27.94
N LYS A 337 36.94 -79.78 -27.34
CA LYS A 337 35.81 -80.14 -26.46
C LYS A 337 35.74 -79.25 -25.22
N ALA A 338 36.86 -78.94 -24.57
CA ALA A 338 36.89 -78.01 -23.45
C ALA A 338 36.46 -76.60 -23.87
N GLN A 339 36.86 -76.16 -25.06
CA GLN A 339 36.47 -74.87 -25.62
C GLN A 339 34.98 -74.79 -26.00
N ILE A 340 34.38 -75.88 -26.50
CA ILE A 340 32.93 -75.99 -26.73
C ILE A 340 32.16 -75.88 -25.41
N VAL A 341 32.61 -76.56 -24.35
CA VAL A 341 31.97 -76.49 -23.02
C VAL A 341 32.03 -75.07 -22.45
N GLU A 342 33.17 -74.39 -22.57
CA GLU A 342 33.30 -73.02 -22.09
C GLU A 342 32.47 -72.03 -22.94
N LEU A 343 32.40 -72.20 -24.26
CA LEU A 343 31.51 -71.40 -25.12
C LEU A 343 30.04 -71.64 -24.82
N ALA A 344 29.63 -72.87 -24.51
CA ALA A 344 28.27 -73.19 -24.10
C ALA A 344 27.92 -72.53 -22.76
N ARG A 345 28.84 -72.54 -21.79
CA ARG A 345 28.68 -71.86 -20.50
C ARG A 345 28.55 -70.34 -20.67
N GLN A 346 29.40 -69.73 -21.50
CA GLN A 346 29.34 -68.31 -21.82
C GLN A 346 28.02 -67.93 -22.52
N LEU A 347 27.49 -68.81 -23.38
CA LEU A 347 26.20 -68.61 -24.02
C LEU A 347 25.04 -68.67 -23.02
N GLU A 348 25.06 -69.61 -22.09
CA GLU A 348 24.07 -69.70 -21.00
C GLU A 348 24.12 -68.46 -20.10
N ASP A 349 25.32 -67.99 -19.73
CA ASP A 349 25.50 -66.77 -18.93
C ASP A 349 24.93 -65.54 -19.65
N LEU A 350 25.14 -65.41 -20.96
CA LEU A 350 24.58 -64.30 -21.75
C LEU A 350 23.05 -64.38 -21.88
N LYS A 351 22.49 -65.58 -22.04
CA LYS A 351 21.03 -65.80 -22.07
C LYS A 351 20.39 -65.49 -20.72
N ALA A 352 21.02 -65.88 -19.62
CA ALA A 352 20.59 -65.54 -18.28
C ALA A 352 20.58 -64.01 -18.06
N GLN A 353 21.65 -63.31 -18.46
CA GLN A 353 21.72 -61.85 -18.36
C GLN A 353 20.61 -61.14 -19.15
N ARG A 354 20.29 -61.65 -20.35
CA ARG A 354 19.19 -61.13 -21.17
C ARG A 354 17.84 -61.34 -20.49
N ASP A 355 17.59 -62.53 -19.96
CA ASP A 355 16.34 -62.87 -19.28
C ASP A 355 16.14 -62.05 -18.00
N ASP A 356 17.21 -61.84 -17.23
CA ASP A 356 17.18 -60.98 -16.04
C ASP A 356 16.88 -59.52 -16.40
N LEU A 357 17.49 -59.02 -17.49
CA LEU A 357 17.24 -57.67 -17.99
C LEU A 357 15.81 -57.50 -18.54
N GLN A 358 15.20 -58.55 -19.10
CA GLN A 358 13.79 -58.56 -19.53
C GLN A 358 12.81 -58.65 -18.37
N ARG A 359 13.18 -59.34 -17.27
CA ARG A 359 12.34 -59.50 -16.07
C ARG A 359 12.45 -58.33 -15.09
N ALA A 360 13.45 -57.47 -15.24
CA ALA A 360 13.58 -56.27 -14.41
C ALA A 360 12.30 -55.41 -14.49
N PRO A 361 11.76 -54.95 -13.35
CA PRO A 361 10.50 -54.20 -13.31
C PRO A 361 10.58 -52.94 -14.18
N ARG A 362 9.50 -52.68 -14.93
CA ARG A 362 9.42 -51.58 -15.90
C ARG A 362 9.41 -50.23 -15.24
#